data_AF-A0A938GL69-F1
#
_entry.id   AF-A0A938GL69-F1
#
_cell.length_a   1.000
_cell.length_b   1.000
_cell.length_c   1.000
_cell.angle_alpha   90.00
_cell.angle_beta   90.00
_cell.angle_gamma   90.00
#
_symmetry.space_group_name_H-M   'P 1'
#
loop_
_entity.id
_entity.type
_entity.pdbx_description
1 polymer ?
#
loop_
_entity_poly.entity_id
_entity_poly.type
_entity_poly.pdbx_seq_one_letter_code
_entity_poly.pdbx_strand_id
1 'polypeptide(L)'
;VTRANQYVDQTAPFKLAKDPAQSGRLDEVLYNLCESCRILAVLIWPVIPETAARIYSQLGLSRSPDTFSEAAWGALAPGHVAGAPSPLFPKKDTRGAVPKA
;
A
#
# COMPACT_ATOMS: atom_id res chain seq x y z
N VAL A 1 -7.81 4.29 4.89
CA VAL A 1 -7.41 2.86 4.86
C VAL A 1 -8.61 1.92 4.71
N THR A 2 -9.63 1.96 5.58
CA THR A 2 -10.80 1.05 5.53
C THR A 2 -11.47 0.95 4.15
N ARG A 3 -11.64 2.08 3.45
CA ARG A 3 -12.22 2.08 2.10
C ARG A 3 -11.33 1.40 1.06
N ALA A 4 -10.01 1.53 1.14
CA ALA A 4 -9.09 0.82 0.26
C ALA A 4 -9.15 -0.70 0.50
N ASN A 5 -9.26 -1.13 1.77
CA ASN A 5 -9.46 -2.56 2.08
C ASN A 5 -10.79 -3.08 1.53
N GLN A 6 -11.89 -2.34 1.74
CA GLN A 6 -13.19 -2.69 1.17
C GLN A 6 -13.15 -2.75 -0.36
N TYR A 7 -12.38 -1.86 -1.00
CA TYR A 7 -12.18 -1.88 -2.44
C TYR A 7 -11.47 -3.16 -2.91
N VAL A 8 -10.46 -3.65 -2.18
CA VAL A 8 -9.85 -4.97 -2.44
C VAL A 8 -10.89 -6.08 -2.36
N ASP A 9 -11.74 -6.07 -1.33
CA ASP A 9 -12.77 -7.10 -1.15
C ASP A 9 -13.80 -7.09 -2.29
N GLN A 10 -14.25 -5.90 -2.71
CA GLN A 10 -15.25 -5.72 -3.77
C GLN A 10 -14.70 -6.04 -5.15
N THR A 11 -13.44 -5.71 -5.42
CA THR A 11 -12.82 -5.91 -6.75
C THR A 11 -12.14 -7.26 -6.90
N ALA A 12 -11.81 -7.93 -5.79
CA ALA A 12 -11.17 -9.24 -5.75
C ALA A 12 -10.02 -9.39 -6.79
N PRO A 13 -8.98 -8.55 -6.74
CA PRO A 13 -7.95 -8.46 -7.79
C PRO A 13 -7.22 -9.79 -8.05
N PHE A 14 -7.10 -10.63 -7.02
CA PHE A 14 -6.54 -11.98 -7.12
C PHE A 14 -7.37 -12.94 -7.98
N LYS A 15 -8.67 -12.68 -8.18
CA LYS A 15 -9.50 -13.40 -9.15
C LYS A 15 -9.31 -12.82 -10.54
N LEU A 16 -9.31 -11.50 -10.67
CA LEU A 16 -9.07 -10.80 -11.94
C LEU A 16 -7.72 -11.20 -12.56
N ALA A 17 -6.68 -11.36 -11.74
CA ALA A 17 -5.34 -11.80 -12.17
C ALA A 17 -5.30 -13.21 -12.79
N LYS A 18 -6.34 -14.02 -12.60
CA LYS A 18 -6.43 -15.36 -13.20
C LYS A 18 -7.11 -15.36 -14.57
N ASP A 19 -7.74 -14.25 -14.97
CA ASP A 19 -8.44 -14.11 -16.24
C ASP A 19 -7.72 -13.06 -17.11
N PRO A 20 -6.99 -13.50 -18.16
CA PRO A 20 -6.29 -12.58 -19.06
C PRO A 20 -7.19 -11.55 -19.74
N ALA A 21 -8.48 -11.87 -19.96
CA ALA A 21 -9.44 -10.94 -20.55
C ALA A 21 -9.78 -9.76 -19.63
N GLN A 22 -9.51 -9.89 -18.33
CA GLN A 22 -9.73 -8.86 -17.31
C GLN A 22 -8.47 -8.06 -16.97
N SER A 23 -7.38 -8.23 -17.73
CA SER A 23 -6.09 -7.55 -17.50
C SER A 23 -6.24 -6.03 -17.37
N GLY A 24 -6.97 -5.37 -18.28
CA GLY A 24 -7.19 -3.93 -18.19
C GLY A 24 -7.93 -3.48 -16.92
N ARG A 25 -8.89 -4.30 -16.44
CA ARG A 25 -9.58 -4.00 -15.18
C ARG A 25 -8.68 -4.23 -13.97
N LEU A 26 -7.85 -5.26 -14.01
CA LEU A 26 -6.85 -5.51 -12.97
C LEU A 26 -5.88 -4.33 -12.86
N ASP A 27 -5.38 -3.82 -13.98
CA ASP A 27 -4.44 -2.69 -14.01
C ASP A 27 -5.04 -1.44 -13.35
N GLU A 28 -6.30 -1.12 -13.64
CA GLU A 28 -7.02 0.00 -13.02
C GLU A 28 -7.16 -0.19 -11.49
N VAL A 29 -7.52 -1.41 -11.07
CA VAL A 29 -7.65 -1.73 -9.64
C VAL A 29 -6.31 -1.60 -8.92
N LEU A 30 -5.24 -2.14 -9.50
CA LEU A 30 -3.90 -2.06 -8.93
C LEU A 30 -3.38 -0.63 -8.88
N TYR A 31 -3.62 0.17 -9.93
CA TYR A 31 -3.28 1.59 -9.94
C TYR A 31 -3.95 2.34 -8.78
N ASN A 32 -5.26 2.17 -8.62
CA ASN A 32 -6.02 2.83 -7.56
C ASN A 32 -5.51 2.47 -6.16
N LEU A 33 -5.11 1.20 -5.96
CA LEU A 33 -4.56 0.73 -4.69
C LEU A 33 -3.15 1.29 -4.43
N CYS A 34 -2.27 1.25 -5.43
CA CYS A 34 -0.92 1.80 -5.33
C CYS A 34 -0.96 3.31 -5.05
N GLU A 35 -1.81 4.06 -5.76
CA GLU A 35 -1.96 5.50 -5.57
C GLU A 35 -2.55 5.84 -4.20
N SER A 36 -3.52 5.04 -3.73
CA SER A 36 -4.05 5.16 -2.36
C SER A 36 -2.96 4.95 -1.31
N CYS A 37 -2.09 3.95 -1.49
CA CYS A 37 -0.95 3.70 -0.60
C CYS A 37 0.09 4.83 -0.63
N ARG A 38 0.35 5.39 -1.82
CA ARG A 38 1.27 6.51 -1.99
C ARG A 38 0.78 7.75 -1.23
N ILE A 39 -0.48 8.12 -1.40
CA ILE A 39 -1.08 9.26 -0.69
C ILE A 39 -1.08 8.99 0.81
N LEU A 40 -1.44 7.76 1.24
CA LEU A 40 -1.40 7.38 2.65
C LEU A 40 -0.01 7.58 3.27
N ALA A 41 1.06 7.22 2.56
CA ALA A 41 2.43 7.42 3.04
C ALA A 41 2.72 8.91 3.33
N VAL A 42 2.31 9.81 2.44
CA VAL A 42 2.45 11.27 2.65
C VAL A 42 1.68 11.73 3.89
N LEU A 43 0.43 11.27 4.04
CA LEU A 43 -0.43 11.69 5.15
C LEU A 43 0.05 11.18 6.52
N ILE A 44 0.65 9.98 6.58
CA ILE A 44 1.14 9.42 7.85
C ILE A 44 2.57 9.82 8.18
N TRP A 45 3.31 10.42 7.23
CA TRP A 45 4.71 10.79 7.41
C TRP A 45 4.98 11.62 8.69
N PRO A 46 4.15 12.62 9.05
CA PRO A 46 4.37 13.41 10.27
C PRO A 46 4.28 12.62 11.58
N VAL A 47 3.67 11.43 11.56
CA VAL A 47 3.41 10.60 12.74
C VAL A 47 4.28 9.35 12.76
N ILE A 48 4.51 8.72 11.60
CA ILE A 48 5.26 7.47 11.47
C ILE A 48 6.20 7.55 10.24
N PRO A 49 7.24 8.41 10.27
CA PRO A 49 8.05 8.74 9.09
C PRO A 49 8.79 7.52 8.51
N GLU A 50 9.30 6.63 9.36
CA GLU A 50 9.99 5.41 8.92
C GLU A 50 9.05 4.47 8.14
N THR A 51 7.81 4.33 8.60
CA THR A 51 6.82 3.50 7.90
C THR A 51 6.40 4.15 6.59
N ALA A 52 6.20 5.47 6.56
CA ALA A 52 5.90 6.20 5.34
C ALA A 52 7.01 6.01 4.28
N ALA A 53 8.28 6.17 4.66
CA ALA A 53 9.41 5.94 3.77
C ALA A 53 9.48 4.48 3.27
N ARG A 54 9.19 3.50 4.13
CA ARG A 54 9.11 2.09 3.73
C ARG A 54 7.97 1.82 2.74
N ILE A 55 6.83 2.49 2.85
CA ILE A 55 5.75 2.39 1.86
C ILE A 55 6.25 2.92 0.51
N TYR A 56 6.87 4.10 0.46
CA TYR A 56 7.44 4.65 -0.77
C TYR A 56 8.48 3.71 -1.41
N SER A 57 9.39 3.15 -0.61
CA SER A 57 10.37 2.16 -1.08
C SER A 57 9.72 0.92 -1.69
N GLN A 58 8.68 0.37 -1.05
CA GLN A 58 7.93 -0.77 -1.60
C GLN A 58 7.13 -0.40 -2.85
N LEU A 59 6.71 0.86 -2.96
CA LEU A 59 6.15 1.41 -4.19
C LEU A 59 7.22 1.76 -5.22
N GLY A 60 8.51 1.48 -5.01
CA GLY A 60 9.56 1.81 -6.00
C GLY A 60 9.85 3.32 -6.15
N LEU A 61 9.44 4.13 -5.18
CA LEU A 61 9.66 5.57 -5.15
C LEU A 61 10.91 5.90 -4.32
N SER A 62 11.86 6.63 -4.91
CA SER A 62 13.16 6.95 -4.28
C SER A 62 13.17 8.23 -3.45
N ARG A 63 12.10 9.03 -3.53
CA ARG A 63 11.95 10.32 -2.82
C ARG A 63 11.40 10.14 -1.40
N SER A 64 11.41 11.22 -0.62
CA SER A 64 10.76 11.27 0.70
C SER A 64 9.26 11.58 0.54
N PRO A 65 8.36 11.02 1.38
CA PRO A 65 6.93 11.37 1.42
C PRO A 65 6.64 12.58 2.34
N ASP A 66 7.60 13.47 2.56
CA ASP A 66 7.50 14.62 3.48
C ASP A 66 6.77 15.84 2.91
N THR A 67 6.49 15.82 1.60
CA THR A 67 5.90 16.96 0.91
C THR A 67 4.38 16.78 0.79
N PHE A 68 3.63 17.48 1.67
CA PHE A 68 2.17 17.32 1.76
C PHE A 68 1.41 17.60 0.46
N SER A 69 1.88 18.53 -0.38
CA SER A 69 1.27 18.83 -1.68
C SER A 69 1.33 17.64 -2.65
N GLU A 70 2.20 16.66 -2.42
CA GLU A 70 2.26 15.43 -3.21
C GLU A 70 1.12 14.46 -2.87
N ALA A 71 0.29 14.73 -1.86
CA ALA A 71 -0.90 13.94 -1.55
C ALA A 71 -2.04 14.08 -2.59
N ALA A 72 -1.84 14.87 -3.65
CA ALA A 72 -2.77 14.95 -4.78
C ALA A 72 -2.82 13.63 -5.56
N TRP A 73 -3.99 13.30 -6.11
CA TRP A 73 -4.20 12.10 -6.91
C TRP A 73 -3.56 12.19 -8.29
N GLY A 74 -3.08 11.05 -8.80
CA GLY A 74 -2.59 10.90 -10.17
C GLY A 74 -1.09 11.12 -10.34
N ALA A 75 -0.30 11.02 -9.26
CA ALA A 75 1.14 11.26 -9.33
C ALA A 75 1.95 10.00 -9.70
N LEU A 76 1.36 8.81 -9.66
CA LEU A 76 1.99 7.58 -10.16
C LEU A 76 1.87 7.53 -11.68
N ALA A 77 3.00 7.37 -12.37
CA ALA A 77 3.03 7.27 -13.83
C ALA A 77 2.48 5.90 -14.31
N PRO A 78 1.79 5.83 -15.46
CA PRO A 78 1.49 4.56 -16.11
C PRO A 78 2.77 3.77 -16.41
N GLY A 79 2.71 2.44 -16.25
CA GLY A 79 3.89 1.57 -16.43
C GLY A 79 4.89 1.60 -15.28
N HIS A 80 4.58 2.30 -14.19
CA HIS A 80 5.40 2.33 -12.98
C HIS A 80 5.57 0.94 -12.37
N VAL A 81 6.82 0.62 -11.98
CA VAL A 81 7.18 -0.68 -11.41
C VAL A 81 7.30 -0.55 -9.90
N ALA A 82 6.46 -1.28 -9.16
CA ALA A 82 6.56 -1.37 -7.71
C ALA A 82 7.82 -2.14 -7.27
N GLY A 83 8.32 -1.81 -6.08
CA GLY A 83 9.42 -2.52 -5.44
C GLY A 83 9.00 -3.84 -4.82
N ALA A 84 9.93 -4.50 -4.14
CA ALA A 84 9.66 -5.76 -3.44
C ALA A 84 8.78 -5.51 -2.19
N PRO A 85 7.60 -6.15 -2.07
CA PRO A 85 6.73 -5.96 -0.92
C PRO A 85 7.33 -6.63 0.32
N SER A 86 7.17 -5.98 1.48
CA SER A 86 7.51 -6.53 2.80
C SER A 86 6.47 -6.11 3.84
N PRO A 87 6.14 -6.97 4.83
CA PRO A 87 5.24 -6.58 5.91
C PRO A 87 5.70 -5.30 6.62
N LEU A 88 4.84 -4.28 6.64
CA LEU A 88 5.17 -2.99 7.25
C LEU A 88 5.23 -3.08 8.77
N PHE A 89 4.26 -3.78 9.37
CA PHE A 89 4.16 -3.91 10.82
C PHE A 89 4.35 -5.37 11.23
N PRO A 90 5.22 -5.67 12.21
CA PRO A 90 5.31 -7.00 12.79
C PRO A 90 4.00 -7.31 13.54
N LYS A 91 3.62 -8.59 13.57
CA LYS A 91 2.58 -9.04 14.49
C LYS A 91 3.14 -8.93 15.92
N LYS A 92 2.39 -8.30 16.82
CA LYS A 92 2.71 -8.38 18.25
C LYS A 92 2.40 -9.79 18.73
N ASP A 93 3.35 -10.43 19.39
CA ASP A 93 3.10 -11.69 20.08
C ASP A 93 2.13 -11.43 21.24
N THR A 94 0.97 -12.07 21.21
CA THR A 94 0.01 -12.05 22.34
C THR A 94 0.39 -13.01 23.46
N ARG A 95 1.61 -13.58 23.44
CA ARG A 95 2.13 -14.45 24.50
C ARG A 95 3.18 -13.74 25.33
N GLY A 96 2.70 -13.03 26.35
CA GLY A 96 3.50 -12.57 27.49
C GLY A 96 2.71 -12.74 28.78
N ALA A 97 3.20 -13.65 29.64
CA ALA A 97 2.95 -13.82 31.08
C ALA A 97 1.61 -14.42 31.57
N VAL A 98 1.59 -15.76 31.75
CA VAL A 98 1.37 -16.38 33.09
C VAL A 98 2.22 -17.66 33.14
N PRO A 99 3.19 -17.81 34.08
CA PRO A 99 3.80 -19.10 34.33
C PRO A 99 2.75 -20.02 34.95
N LYS A 100 2.52 -21.20 34.36
CA LYS A 100 1.70 -22.24 34.97
C LYS A 100 2.38 -22.70 36.27
N ALA A 101 1.73 -22.43 37.40
CA ALA A 101 1.98 -23.09 38.67
C ALA A 101 1.39 -24.51 38.65
#